data_AF-A0A8H8NYU8-F1
#
_entry.id   AF-A0A8H8NYU8-F1
#
_cell.length_a   1.000
_cell.length_b   1.000
_cell.length_c   1.000
_cell.angle_alpha   90.00
_cell.angle_beta   90.00
_cell.angle_gamma   90.00
#
_symmetry.space_group_name_H-M   'P 1'
#
loop_
_entity.id
_entity.type
_entity.pdbx_description
1 polymer ?
#
loop_
_entity_poly.entity_id
_entity_poly.type
_entity_poly.pdbx_seq_one_letter_code
_entity_poly.pdbx_strand_id
1 'polypeptide(L)'
;MECLAVAAIAMTPVPIEPPPSLPFTAATFAAIIFPVDEPRPRIIRVECLAYIEPSSSLMNWTPRVKEHMLAGPHDSVGSLTIETGISEGAPLRYPLQVFFLRGGPTAHMINQSIYALSKGQATQAGGSIVVLKYSGTRRQGYIDATFNDLPTLVSYFIQNSVKRR
;
A
#
# COMPACT_ATOMS: atom_id res chain seq x y z
N MET A 1 6.75 -60.34 49.47
CA MET A 1 7.34 -59.07 49.04
C MET A 1 7.37 -59.10 47.52
N GLU A 2 6.35 -58.57 46.85
CA GLU A 2 6.36 -58.35 45.40
C GLU A 2 5.65 -57.02 45.12
N CYS A 3 6.40 -56.05 44.60
CA CYS A 3 5.89 -54.75 44.17
C CYS A 3 5.69 -54.80 42.65
N LEU A 4 4.45 -54.57 42.20
CA LEU A 4 4.12 -54.38 40.78
C LEU A 4 4.55 -52.97 40.35
N ALA A 5 5.38 -52.88 39.31
CA ALA A 5 5.75 -51.62 38.69
C ALA A 5 4.63 -51.17 37.71
N VAL A 6 4.14 -49.94 37.89
CA VAL A 6 3.22 -49.29 36.96
C VAL A 6 4.06 -48.59 35.89
N ALA A 7 3.92 -49.00 34.64
CA ALA A 7 4.62 -48.39 33.50
C ALA A 7 4.04 -46.99 33.23
N ALA A 8 4.88 -45.96 33.33
CA ALA A 8 4.54 -44.60 32.94
C ALA A 8 4.59 -44.48 31.41
N ILE A 9 3.46 -44.08 30.79
CA ILE A 9 3.40 -43.77 29.37
C ILE A 9 4.04 -42.38 29.16
N ALA A 10 5.23 -42.36 28.58
CA ALA A 10 5.88 -41.12 28.17
C ALA A 10 5.23 -40.60 26.87
N MET A 11 4.48 -39.50 26.95
CA MET A 11 4.03 -38.76 25.77
C MET A 11 5.21 -37.94 25.25
N THR A 12 5.76 -38.31 24.11
CA THR A 12 6.76 -37.50 23.40
C THR A 12 6.08 -36.25 22.83
N PRO A 13 6.60 -35.04 23.06
CA PRO A 13 6.04 -33.83 22.48
C PRO A 13 6.19 -33.87 20.95
N VAL A 14 5.07 -33.69 20.24
CA VAL A 14 5.07 -33.55 18.79
C VAL A 14 5.81 -32.25 18.43
N PRO A 15 6.81 -32.28 17.55
CA PRO A 15 7.44 -31.06 17.04
C PRO A 15 6.36 -30.22 16.35
N ILE A 16 6.12 -29.01 16.84
CA ILE A 16 5.30 -28.02 16.13
C ILE A 16 6.16 -27.56 14.95
N GLU A 17 6.00 -28.19 13.80
CA GLU A 17 6.58 -27.68 12.56
C GLU A 17 5.97 -26.31 12.28
N PRO A 18 6.80 -25.28 12.03
CA PRO A 18 6.28 -23.98 11.60
C PRO A 18 5.51 -24.18 10.29
N PRO A 19 4.35 -23.53 10.11
CA PRO A 19 3.58 -23.69 8.88
C PRO A 19 4.46 -23.36 7.66
N PRO A 20 4.39 -24.16 6.59
CA PRO A 20 5.17 -23.90 5.39
C PRO A 20 4.89 -22.49 4.89
N SER A 21 5.94 -21.70 4.70
CA SER A 21 5.84 -20.36 4.11
C SER A 21 5.21 -20.50 2.73
N LEU A 22 4.07 -19.83 2.49
CA LEU A 22 3.41 -19.83 1.19
C LEU A 22 4.41 -19.35 0.11
N PRO A 23 4.47 -19.99 -1.06
CA PRO A 23 5.33 -19.53 -2.14
C PRO A 23 4.87 -18.14 -2.56
N PHE A 24 5.82 -17.20 -2.60
CA PHE A 24 5.59 -15.84 -3.06
C PHE A 24 6.42 -15.55 -4.30
N THR A 25 5.86 -14.73 -5.19
CA THR A 25 6.57 -14.16 -6.33
C THR A 25 6.79 -12.68 -6.06
N ALA A 26 7.98 -12.16 -6.35
CA ALA A 26 8.24 -10.73 -6.30
C ALA A 26 8.17 -10.12 -7.71
N ALA A 27 7.58 -8.93 -7.83
CA ALA A 27 7.65 -8.11 -9.03
C ALA A 27 7.86 -6.65 -8.64
N THR A 28 8.46 -5.87 -9.53
CA THR A 28 8.75 -4.46 -9.28
C THR A 28 8.00 -3.59 -10.28
N PHE A 29 7.33 -2.56 -9.80
CA PHE A 29 6.56 -1.63 -10.62
C PHE A 29 7.00 -0.20 -10.40
N ALA A 30 6.89 0.63 -11.44
CA ALA A 30 7.02 2.07 -11.31
C ALA A 30 5.82 2.64 -10.54
N ALA A 31 6.10 3.39 -9.49
CA ALA A 31 5.12 4.10 -8.68
C ALA A 31 5.43 5.60 -8.68
N ILE A 32 4.42 6.44 -8.44
CA ILE A 32 4.62 7.87 -8.23
C ILE A 32 4.75 8.09 -6.73
N ILE A 33 5.82 8.75 -6.31
CA ILE A 33 5.94 9.28 -4.95
C ILE A 33 5.72 10.79 -4.96
N PHE A 34 4.91 11.24 -4.00
CA PHE A 34 4.80 12.63 -3.58
C PHE A 34 5.56 12.75 -2.24
N PRO A 35 6.86 13.09 -2.26
CA PRO A 35 7.61 13.35 -1.03
C PRO A 35 6.96 14.51 -0.25
N VAL A 36 6.96 14.40 1.07
CA VAL A 36 6.33 15.42 1.95
C VAL A 36 7.05 16.76 1.88
N ASP A 37 8.37 16.75 1.69
CA ASP A 37 9.30 17.87 1.86
C ASP A 37 9.85 18.44 0.54
N GLU A 38 9.66 17.76 -0.59
CA GLU A 38 10.09 18.24 -1.89
C GLU A 38 8.89 18.72 -2.74
N PRO A 39 9.07 19.72 -3.62
CA PRO A 39 7.97 20.29 -4.40
C PRO A 39 7.61 19.50 -5.67
N ARG A 40 8.37 18.47 -6.05
CA ARG A 40 8.17 17.71 -7.29
C ARG A 40 7.97 16.22 -6.99
N PRO A 41 6.94 15.57 -7.60
CA PRO A 41 6.81 14.13 -7.51
C PRO A 41 7.92 13.42 -8.30
N ARG A 42 8.18 12.16 -7.96
CA ARG A 42 9.18 11.32 -8.64
C ARG A 42 8.58 9.97 -9.01
N ILE A 43 9.20 9.31 -9.99
CA ILE A 43 8.97 7.88 -10.24
C ILE A 43 9.96 7.08 -9.40
N ILE A 44 9.46 6.10 -8.65
CA ILE A 44 10.25 5.15 -7.86
C ILE A 44 9.90 3.72 -8.25
N ARG A 45 10.75 2.77 -7.88
CA ARG A 45 10.53 1.33 -8.07
C ARG A 45 10.06 0.73 -6.75
N VAL A 46 8.86 0.17 -6.73
CA VAL A 46 8.27 -0.47 -5.55
C VAL A 46 8.24 -1.98 -5.78
N GLU A 47 8.83 -2.73 -4.86
CA GLU A 47 8.70 -4.18 -4.81
C GLU A 47 7.31 -4.56 -4.29
N CYS A 48 6.65 -5.47 -5.00
CA CYS A 48 5.37 -6.04 -4.61
C CYS A 48 5.53 -7.55 -4.48
N LEU A 49 5.23 -8.07 -3.29
CA LEU A 49 5.16 -9.51 -3.05
C LEU A 49 3.77 -10.00 -3.43
N ALA A 50 3.70 -11.09 -4.16
CA ALA A 50 2.46 -11.72 -4.55
C ALA A 50 2.39 -13.14 -4.02
N TYR A 51 1.24 -13.53 -3.50
CA TYR A 51 0.96 -14.91 -3.15
C TYR A 51 -0.42 -15.29 -3.67
N ILE A 52 -0.61 -16.58 -3.97
CA ILE A 52 -1.91 -17.12 -4.32
C ILE A 52 -2.58 -17.52 -3.02
N GLU A 53 -3.73 -16.93 -2.73
CA GLU A 53 -4.51 -17.30 -1.55
C GLU A 53 -5.08 -18.72 -1.72
N PRO A 54 -4.76 -19.65 -0.80
CA PRO A 54 -5.14 -21.06 -0.95
C PRO A 54 -6.66 -21.28 -1.06
N SER A 55 -7.46 -20.44 -0.41
CA SER A 55 -8.92 -20.58 -0.35
C SER A 55 -9.65 -20.05 -1.60
N SER A 56 -9.07 -19.08 -2.30
CA SER A 56 -9.75 -18.34 -3.37
C SER A 56 -9.06 -18.46 -4.73
N SER A 57 -7.82 -18.97 -4.76
CA SER A 57 -6.92 -18.91 -5.93
C SER A 57 -6.71 -17.49 -6.46
N LEU A 58 -7.05 -16.45 -5.67
CA LEU A 58 -6.81 -15.06 -6.04
C LEU A 58 -5.36 -14.69 -5.73
N MET A 59 -4.77 -13.91 -6.64
CA MET A 59 -3.44 -13.36 -6.45
C MET A 59 -3.53 -12.12 -5.55
N ASN A 60 -3.01 -12.23 -4.35
CA ASN A 60 -2.93 -11.14 -3.39
C ASN A 60 -1.58 -10.46 -3.48
N TRP A 61 -1.60 -9.15 -3.65
CA TRP A 61 -0.39 -8.33 -3.78
C TRP A 61 -0.16 -7.49 -2.53
N THR A 62 1.09 -7.47 -2.07
CA THR A 62 1.55 -6.71 -0.90
C THR A 62 2.68 -5.77 -1.33
N PRO A 63 2.37 -4.50 -1.64
CA PRO A 63 3.39 -3.51 -1.98
C PRO A 63 4.23 -3.07 -0.78
N ARG A 64 5.55 -3.05 -0.96
CA ARG A 64 6.50 -2.59 0.06
C ARG A 64 6.74 -1.09 -0.03
N VAL A 65 5.75 -0.31 0.40
CA VAL A 65 5.80 1.17 0.25
C VAL A 65 6.47 1.90 1.42
N LYS A 66 6.55 1.28 2.61
CA LYS A 66 7.02 1.94 3.84
C LYS A 66 8.41 2.56 3.70
N GLU A 67 9.33 1.85 3.05
CA GLU A 67 10.73 2.27 2.85
C GLU A 67 10.86 3.56 2.02
N HIS A 68 9.85 3.89 1.21
CA HIS A 68 9.85 5.10 0.40
C HIS A 68 9.18 6.30 1.09
N MET A 69 8.43 6.09 2.17
CA MET A 69 7.54 7.10 2.76
C MET A 69 8.15 7.83 3.97
N LEU A 70 9.43 7.59 4.28
CA LEU A 70 10.08 8.04 5.53
C LEU A 70 9.27 7.61 6.77
N ALA A 71 8.60 6.46 6.68
CA ALA A 71 7.78 5.91 7.76
C ALA A 71 8.68 5.39 8.89
N GLY A 72 8.42 5.81 10.11
CA GLY A 72 9.03 5.25 11.30
C GLY A 72 8.56 3.81 11.57
N PRO A 73 9.24 3.08 12.48
CA PRO A 73 8.90 1.69 12.81
C PRO A 73 7.46 1.49 13.29
N HIS A 74 6.91 2.49 13.98
CA HIS A 74 5.56 2.47 14.56
C HIS A 74 4.51 3.13 13.67
N ASP A 75 4.91 3.69 12.53
CA ASP A 75 3.98 4.35 11.64
C ASP A 75 3.14 3.30 10.89
N SER A 76 1.83 3.55 10.87
CA SER A 76 0.88 2.74 10.14
C SER A 76 0.61 3.36 8.77
N VAL A 77 0.67 2.52 7.73
CA VAL A 77 0.34 2.91 6.36
C VAL A 77 -1.12 2.54 6.10
N GLY A 78 -1.89 3.53 5.67
CA GLY A 78 -3.21 3.34 5.11
C GLY A 78 -3.14 3.27 3.58
N SER A 79 -4.18 2.71 2.98
CA SER A 79 -4.38 2.78 1.53
C SER A 79 -5.84 3.08 1.18
N LEU A 80 -6.05 3.74 0.05
CA LEU A 80 -7.35 3.88 -0.60
C LEU A 80 -7.21 3.67 -2.11
N THR A 81 -8.32 3.46 -2.81
CA THR A 81 -8.31 3.33 -4.27
C THR A 81 -9.10 4.46 -4.92
N ILE A 82 -8.50 5.11 -5.91
CA ILE A 82 -9.16 6.06 -6.79
C ILE A 82 -9.65 5.27 -8.01
N GLU A 83 -10.97 5.28 -8.20
CA GLU A 83 -11.65 4.51 -9.26
C GLU A 83 -12.26 5.39 -10.33
N THR A 84 -12.44 6.68 -10.05
CA THR A 84 -13.05 7.64 -10.98
C THR A 84 -12.05 8.68 -11.44
N GLY A 85 -12.16 9.06 -12.70
CA GLY A 85 -11.31 10.08 -13.32
C GLY A 85 -11.73 11.50 -12.98
N ILE A 86 -11.16 12.46 -13.72
CA ILE A 86 -11.46 13.89 -13.61
C ILE A 86 -12.89 14.20 -14.06
N SER A 87 -13.35 13.54 -15.13
CA SER A 87 -14.72 13.64 -15.62
C SER A 87 -15.67 13.01 -14.62
N GLU A 88 -16.68 13.77 -14.19
CA GLU A 88 -17.62 13.37 -13.15
C GLU A 88 -18.23 11.99 -13.43
N GLY A 89 -17.99 11.05 -12.51
CA GLY A 89 -18.53 9.68 -12.56
C GLY A 89 -17.85 8.72 -13.55
N ALA A 90 -16.92 9.16 -14.39
CA ALA A 90 -16.29 8.28 -15.37
C ALA A 90 -15.28 7.32 -14.72
N PRO A 91 -15.41 5.99 -14.88
CA PRO A 91 -14.49 5.04 -14.27
C PRO A 91 -13.11 5.07 -14.95
N LEU A 92 -12.06 4.95 -14.15
CA LEU A 92 -10.70 4.77 -14.62
C LEU A 92 -10.54 3.37 -15.21
N ARG A 93 -9.99 3.29 -16.41
CA ARG A 93 -9.52 2.01 -16.99
C ARG A 93 -8.51 1.33 -16.08
N TYR A 94 -7.68 2.12 -15.39
CA TYR A 94 -6.62 1.69 -14.49
C TYR A 94 -6.76 2.44 -13.16
N PRO A 95 -7.44 1.86 -12.15
CA PRO A 95 -7.54 2.47 -10.83
C PRO A 95 -6.17 2.73 -10.20
N LEU A 96 -6.08 3.77 -9.37
CA LEU A 96 -4.85 4.17 -8.69
C LEU A 96 -4.96 3.86 -7.20
N GLN A 97 -4.04 3.08 -6.66
CA GLN A 97 -3.96 2.80 -5.23
C GLN A 97 -3.03 3.82 -4.58
N VAL A 98 -3.57 4.57 -3.62
CA VAL A 98 -2.85 5.63 -2.90
C VAL A 98 -2.52 5.12 -1.51
N PHE A 99 -1.23 5.14 -1.16
CA PHE A 99 -0.70 4.81 0.15
C PHE A 99 -0.29 6.07 0.89
N PHE A 100 -0.68 6.18 2.16
CA PHE A 100 -0.45 7.35 3.01
C PHE A 100 -0.16 6.94 4.45
N LEU A 101 0.54 7.78 5.20
CA LEU A 101 0.73 7.56 6.63
C LEU A 101 -0.55 7.93 7.39
N ARG A 102 -1.02 7.06 8.28
CA ARG A 102 -2.19 7.31 9.13
C ARG A 102 -1.85 8.04 10.43
N GLY A 103 -0.58 8.05 10.80
CA GLY A 103 -0.07 8.69 12.02
C GLY A 103 1.43 8.87 11.93
N GLY A 104 2.01 9.43 12.99
CA GLY A 104 3.42 9.82 13.04
C GLY A 104 3.62 11.32 12.74
N PRO A 105 4.81 11.87 13.03
CA PRO A 105 5.05 13.32 12.94
C PRO A 105 4.81 13.90 11.55
N THR A 106 5.13 13.15 10.50
CA THR A 106 5.03 13.60 9.11
C THR A 106 3.62 13.49 8.54
N ALA A 107 2.74 12.65 9.13
CA ALA A 107 1.37 12.43 8.62
C ALA A 107 0.50 13.69 8.66
N HIS A 108 0.85 14.68 9.50
CA HIS A 108 0.14 15.94 9.62
C HIS A 108 0.80 17.10 8.85
N MET A 109 1.98 16.87 8.28
CA MET A 109 2.68 17.89 7.50
C MET A 109 2.05 18.01 6.11
N ILE A 110 1.87 19.24 5.63
CA ILE A 110 1.42 19.50 4.26
C ILE A 110 2.43 18.91 3.29
N ASN A 111 1.97 18.02 2.41
CA ASN A 111 2.78 17.47 1.34
C ASN A 111 3.12 18.56 0.31
N GLN A 112 4.39 18.96 0.24
CA GLN A 112 4.85 20.05 -0.62
C GLN A 112 4.67 19.76 -2.12
N SER A 113 4.83 18.51 -2.54
CA SER A 113 4.62 18.11 -3.94
C SER A 113 3.17 18.31 -4.38
N ILE A 114 2.22 17.87 -3.54
CA ILE A 114 0.78 18.02 -3.82
C ILE A 114 0.36 19.48 -3.71
N TYR A 115 0.87 20.21 -2.71
CA TYR A 115 0.62 21.63 -2.55
C TYR A 115 1.07 22.43 -3.77
N ALA A 116 2.28 22.18 -4.28
CA ALA A 116 2.82 22.85 -5.47
C ALA A 116 2.01 22.52 -6.73
N LEU A 117 1.71 21.23 -6.99
CA LEU A 117 0.95 20.81 -8.16
C LEU A 117 -0.49 21.32 -8.17
N SER A 118 -1.12 21.41 -7.00
CA SER A 118 -2.48 21.94 -6.83
C SER A 118 -2.53 23.46 -6.73
N LYS A 119 -1.39 24.17 -6.85
CA LYS A 119 -1.29 25.62 -6.66
C LYS A 119 -1.90 26.07 -5.32
N GLY A 120 -1.65 25.30 -4.27
CA GLY A 120 -2.11 25.56 -2.91
C GLY A 120 -3.56 25.17 -2.59
N GLN A 121 -4.28 24.54 -3.53
CA GLN A 121 -5.68 24.15 -3.32
C GLN A 121 -5.81 22.87 -2.49
N ALA A 122 -4.84 21.95 -2.56
CA ALA A 122 -4.86 20.70 -1.80
C ALA A 122 -3.94 20.81 -0.56
N THR A 123 -4.54 21.04 0.61
CA THR A 123 -3.82 21.20 1.89
C THR A 123 -4.01 20.03 2.86
N GLN A 124 -4.91 19.10 2.55
CA GLN A 124 -5.27 18.00 3.45
C GLN A 124 -4.51 16.70 3.17
N ALA A 125 -3.71 16.66 2.11
CA ALA A 125 -2.83 15.53 1.83
C ALA A 125 -1.60 15.61 2.73
N GLY A 126 -1.59 14.81 3.79
CA GLY A 126 -0.54 14.79 4.80
C GLY A 126 0.52 13.72 4.53
N GLY A 127 1.78 14.03 4.89
CA GLY A 127 2.91 13.10 4.80
C GLY A 127 3.29 12.70 3.37
N SER A 128 4.27 11.80 3.25
CA SER A 128 4.66 11.25 1.95
C SER A 128 3.58 10.30 1.44
N ILE A 129 3.31 10.35 0.14
CA ILE A 129 2.29 9.52 -0.51
C ILE A 129 2.92 8.72 -1.64
N VAL A 130 2.62 7.42 -1.72
CA VAL A 130 3.05 6.55 -2.82
C VAL A 130 1.81 6.08 -3.58
N VAL A 131 1.88 6.08 -4.90
CA VAL A 131 0.78 5.71 -5.78
C VAL A 131 1.21 4.61 -6.73
N LEU A 132 0.48 3.49 -6.66
CA LEU A 132 0.59 2.38 -7.61
C LEU A 132 -0.62 2.36 -8.55
N LYS A 133 -0.43 1.78 -9.74
CA LYS A 133 -1.46 1.70 -10.78
C LYS A 133 -1.86 0.25 -11.00
N TYR A 134 -3.14 -0.05 -10.86
CA TYR A 134 -3.64 -1.39 -11.10
C TYR A 134 -3.68 -1.73 -12.59
N SER A 135 -3.47 -3.01 -12.89
CA SER A 135 -3.74 -3.63 -14.19
C SER A 135 -5.24 -3.87 -14.33
N GLY A 136 -5.95 -2.85 -14.81
CA GLY A 136 -7.38 -2.91 -15.09
C GLY A 136 -8.28 -2.73 -13.87
N THR A 137 -9.58 -2.67 -14.12
CA THR A 137 -10.62 -2.41 -13.10
C THR A 137 -10.78 -3.52 -12.07
N ARG A 138 -10.38 -4.76 -12.40
CA ARG A 138 -10.42 -5.92 -11.49
C ARG A 138 -9.27 -5.96 -10.47
N ARG A 139 -8.29 -5.06 -10.58
CA ARG A 139 -7.20 -4.91 -9.59
C ARG A 139 -6.39 -6.19 -9.31
N GLN A 140 -6.23 -7.03 -10.33
CA GLN A 140 -5.57 -8.34 -10.20
C GLN A 140 -4.04 -8.27 -10.19
N GLY A 141 -3.47 -7.08 -10.34
CA GLY A 141 -2.02 -6.82 -10.30
C GLY A 141 -1.74 -5.37 -10.62
N TYR A 142 -0.47 -5.02 -10.78
CA TYR A 142 -0.03 -3.65 -11.08
C TYR A 142 0.58 -3.54 -12.47
N ILE A 143 0.64 -2.31 -12.96
CA ILE A 143 1.42 -1.87 -14.11
C ILE A 143 2.18 -0.60 -13.73
N ASP A 144 3.14 -0.21 -14.56
CA ASP A 144 3.92 1.01 -14.32
C ASP A 144 3.02 2.26 -14.33
N ALA A 145 3.06 3.00 -13.22
CA ALA A 145 2.51 4.35 -13.13
C ALA A 145 3.42 5.35 -13.85
N THR A 146 2.83 6.40 -14.40
CA THR A 146 3.55 7.43 -15.16
C THR A 146 3.04 8.81 -14.81
N PHE A 147 3.74 9.87 -15.19
CA PHE A 147 3.24 11.23 -14.95
C PHE A 147 1.94 11.59 -15.69
N ASN A 148 1.49 10.76 -16.65
CA ASN A 148 0.15 10.88 -17.24
C ASN A 148 -0.98 10.62 -16.22
N ASP A 149 -0.67 10.00 -15.09
CA ASP A 149 -1.64 9.74 -14.02
C ASP A 149 -1.78 10.96 -13.06
N LEU A 150 -0.89 11.97 -13.15
CA LEU A 150 -0.90 13.15 -12.28
C LEU A 150 -2.19 13.98 -12.35
N PRO A 151 -2.79 14.28 -13.52
CA PRO A 151 -4.01 15.09 -13.58
C PRO A 151 -5.16 14.51 -12.74
N THR A 152 -5.35 13.19 -12.79
CA THR A 152 -6.33 12.47 -11.97
C THR A 152 -6.01 12.59 -10.49
N LEU A 153 -4.74 12.37 -10.11
CA LEU A 153 -4.30 12.44 -8.71
C LEU A 153 -4.47 13.84 -8.12
N VAL A 154 -4.04 14.88 -8.85
CA VAL A 154 -4.17 16.27 -8.40
C VAL A 154 -5.64 16.66 -8.27
N SER A 155 -6.49 16.31 -9.24
CA SER A 155 -7.94 16.54 -9.16
C SER A 155 -8.54 15.86 -7.92
N TYR A 156 -8.15 14.61 -7.65
CA TYR A 156 -8.60 13.89 -6.46
C TYR A 156 -8.18 14.60 -5.16
N PHE A 157 -6.92 15.00 -5.02
CA PHE A 157 -6.44 15.69 -3.81
C PHE A 157 -7.13 17.03 -3.59
N ILE A 158 -7.41 17.79 -4.65
CA ILE A 158 -8.16 19.06 -4.57
C ILE A 158 -9.58 18.79 -4.08
N GLN A 159 -10.32 17.88 -4.73
CA GLN A 159 -11.71 17.58 -4.37
C GLN A 159 -11.86 17.08 -2.92
N ASN A 160 -10.92 16.26 -2.44
CA ASN A 160 -10.96 15.74 -1.08
C ASN A 160 -10.44 16.71 -0.02
N SER A 161 -9.73 17.77 -0.42
CA SER A 161 -9.36 18.87 0.48
C SER A 161 -10.53 19.83 0.74
N VAL A 162 -11.49 19.92 -0.18
CA VAL A 162 -12.67 20.80 -0.07
C VAL A 162 -13.78 20.19 0.79
N LYS A 163 -13.95 18.87 0.77
CA LYS A 163 -15.08 18.15 1.39
C LYS A 163 -15.09 18.05 2.93
N ARG A 164 -14.09 18.61 3.63
CA ARG A 164 -14.00 18.58 5.11
C ARG A 164 -14.18 19.95 5.79
N ARG A 165 -14.78 20.92 5.10
CA ARG A 165 -15.23 22.18 5.71
C ARG A 165 -16.67 22.09 6.19
#